data_AF-A0A248UGP9-F1
#
_entry.id   AF-A0A248UGP9-F1
#
_cell.length_a   1.000
_cell.length_b   1.000
_cell.length_c   1.000
_cell.angle_alpha   90.00
_cell.angle_beta   90.00
_cell.angle_gamma   90.00
#
_symmetry.space_group_name_H-M   'P 1'
#
loop_
_entity.id
_entity.type
_entity.pdbx_description
1 polymer ?
#
loop_
_entity_poly.entity_id
_entity_poly.type
_entity_poly.pdbx_seq_one_letter_code
_entity_poly.pdbx_strand_id
1 'polypeptide(L)'
;MRWLTKPPRGKTVSQIWQELDEAAELFSTFWDAPIHRICVENPVMHKHAKSRIRNYAPPAQSVQPWQFGHGEVKRTCFWLNNLPPLQATNIVDGRTARVHRMPPGPDRWRERSRFFTGIADAMADQWGGLPAAEFVEAAQ
;
A
#
# COMPACT_ATOMS: atom_id res chain seq x y z
N MET A 1 0.52 -16.46 7.60
CA MET A 1 1.27 -16.46 6.32
C MET A 1 2.14 -17.70 6.27
N ARG A 2 1.98 -18.60 5.29
CA ARG A 2 2.71 -19.89 5.23
C ARG A 2 4.23 -19.72 5.14
N TRP A 3 4.67 -18.67 4.45
CA TRP A 3 6.10 -18.40 4.22
C TRP A 3 6.88 -18.03 5.49
N LEU A 4 6.21 -17.56 6.55
CA LEU A 4 6.84 -17.26 7.85
C LEU A 4 7.32 -18.51 8.62
N THR A 5 6.75 -19.68 8.31
CA THR A 5 7.12 -20.95 8.96
C THR A 5 7.65 -21.99 7.97
N LYS A 6 7.42 -21.80 6.67
CA LYS A 6 7.94 -22.62 5.58
C LYS A 6 8.59 -21.69 4.54
N PRO A 7 9.86 -21.31 4.74
CA PRO A 7 10.52 -20.32 3.90
C PRO A 7 10.66 -20.82 2.45
N PRO A 8 10.73 -19.91 1.47
CA PRO A 8 11.03 -20.29 0.08
C PRO A 8 12.43 -20.91 -0.03
N ARG A 9 12.67 -21.65 -1.11
CA ARG A 9 13.98 -22.26 -1.39
C ARG A 9 15.08 -21.19 -1.33
N GLY A 10 16.14 -21.45 -0.57
CA GLY A 10 17.28 -20.54 -0.43
C GLY A 10 17.15 -19.53 0.71
N LYS A 11 16.08 -19.57 1.52
CA LYS A 11 15.95 -18.74 2.73
C LYS A 11 15.71 -19.58 3.98
N THR A 12 16.23 -19.12 5.11
CA THR A 12 15.93 -19.67 6.44
C THR A 12 14.70 -19.00 7.05
N VAL A 13 14.12 -19.63 8.08
CA VAL A 13 13.04 -19.00 8.85
C VAL A 13 13.51 -17.68 9.46
N SER A 14 14.74 -17.65 10.02
CA SER A 14 15.31 -16.44 10.62
C SER A 14 15.39 -15.28 9.62
N GLN A 15 15.92 -15.53 8.41
CA GLN A 15 15.99 -14.52 7.34
C GLN A 15 14.61 -13.98 6.96
N ILE A 16 13.60 -14.85 6.89
CA ILE A 16 12.24 -14.44 6.58
C ILE A 16 11.63 -13.54 7.67
N TRP A 17 11.92 -13.80 8.94
CA TRP A 17 11.48 -12.94 10.04
C TRP A 17 12.23 -11.61 10.04
N GLN A 18 13.55 -11.64 9.79
CA GLN A 18 14.35 -10.43 9.63
C GLN A 18 13.83 -9.56 8.47
N GLU A 19 13.52 -10.14 7.31
CA GLU A 19 12.93 -9.39 6.18
C GLU A 19 11.57 -8.78 6.53
N LEU A 20 10.77 -9.46 7.37
CA LEU A 20 9.52 -8.88 7.88
C LEU A 20 9.79 -7.70 8.82
N ASP A 21 10.79 -7.81 9.70
CA ASP A 21 11.19 -6.74 10.62
C ASP A 21 11.70 -5.53 9.82
N GLU A 22 12.56 -5.73 8.82
CA GLU A 22 13.06 -4.68 7.91
C GLU A 22 11.92 -4.02 7.11
N ALA A 23 10.94 -4.80 6.61
CA ALA A 23 9.79 -4.25 5.91
C ALA A 23 8.86 -3.44 6.83
N ALA A 24 8.68 -3.87 8.08
CA ALA A 24 7.91 -3.14 9.08
C ALA A 24 8.62 -1.85 9.49
N GLU A 25 9.95 -1.87 9.60
CA GLU A 25 10.80 -0.71 9.85
C GLU A 25 10.70 0.32 8.72
N LEU A 26 10.74 -0.13 7.47
CA LEU A 26 10.59 0.72 6.30
C LEU A 26 9.23 1.40 6.27
N PHE A 27 8.15 0.64 6.52
CA PHE A 27 6.81 1.20 6.64
C PHE A 27 6.75 2.25 7.76
N SER A 28 7.31 1.94 8.93
CA SER A 28 7.33 2.83 10.09
C SER A 28 8.07 4.13 9.78
N THR A 29 9.21 4.04 9.10
CA THR A 29 9.99 5.21 8.67
C THR A 29 9.18 6.16 7.77
N PHE A 30 8.43 5.63 6.80
CA PHE A 30 7.56 6.46 5.97
C PHE A 30 6.34 6.99 6.72
N TRP A 31 5.77 6.19 7.62
CA TRP A 31 4.58 6.57 8.38
C TRP A 31 4.85 7.64 9.43
N ASP A 32 6.02 7.58 10.07
CA ASP A 32 6.50 8.55 11.06
C ASP A 32 7.31 9.69 10.41
N ALA A 33 7.38 9.78 9.07
CA ALA A 33 8.20 10.77 8.40
C ALA A 33 7.82 12.20 8.84
N PRO A 34 8.78 13.08 9.15
CA PRO A 34 8.52 14.42 9.67
C PRO A 34 8.13 15.39 8.54
N ILE A 35 7.07 15.05 7.81
CA ILE A 35 6.51 15.84 6.72
C ILE A 35 5.00 16.03 6.93
N HIS A 36 4.49 17.18 6.48
CA HIS A 36 3.11 17.56 6.75
C HIS A 36 2.08 16.56 6.20
N ARG A 37 2.33 15.97 5.02
CA ARG A 37 1.38 15.09 4.31
C ARG A 37 2.01 13.75 3.99
N ILE A 38 1.36 12.67 4.38
CA ILE A 38 1.85 11.31 4.15
C ILE A 38 0.73 10.46 3.55
N CYS A 39 1.06 9.76 2.46
CA CYS A 39 0.30 8.62 1.99
C CYS A 39 1.22 7.41 1.92
N VAL A 40 0.96 6.37 2.72
CA VAL A 40 1.61 5.06 2.54
C VAL A 40 0.60 4.11 1.91
N GLU A 41 0.93 3.60 0.73
CA GLU A 41 0.15 2.56 0.02
C GLU A 41 0.65 1.17 0.40
N ASN A 42 -0.27 0.27 0.76
CA ASN A 42 0.08 -1.12 1.03
C ASN A 42 -1.17 -2.01 0.87
N PRO A 43 -1.04 -3.33 0.62
CA PRO A 43 -2.14 -4.26 0.82
C PRO A 43 -2.58 -4.33 2.28
N VAL A 44 -3.66 -5.08 2.53
CA VAL A 44 -4.09 -5.38 3.90
C VAL A 44 -2.95 -6.08 4.66
N MET A 45 -2.41 -5.39 5.66
CA MET A 45 -1.32 -5.94 6.47
C MET A 45 -1.81 -7.09 7.36
N HIS A 46 -0.99 -8.13 7.50
CA HIS A 46 -1.28 -9.24 8.40
C HIS A 46 -0.84 -8.95 9.83
N LYS A 47 -1.38 -9.69 10.81
CA LYS A 47 -1.13 -9.47 12.26
C LYS A 47 0.35 -9.30 12.65
N HIS A 48 1.26 -10.08 12.06
CA HIS A 48 2.69 -10.00 12.40
C HIS A 48 3.36 -8.69 11.95
N ALA A 49 2.91 -8.08 10.85
CA ALA A 49 3.41 -6.78 10.41
C ALA A 49 2.85 -5.68 11.32
N LYS A 50 1.54 -5.71 11.59
CA LYS A 50 0.88 -4.75 12.48
C LYS A 50 1.53 -4.67 13.86
N SER A 51 1.96 -5.80 14.42
CA SER A 51 2.59 -5.86 15.74
C SER A 51 4.05 -5.36 15.77
N ARG A 52 4.66 -5.08 14.61
CA ARG A 52 6.06 -4.65 14.46
C ARG A 52 6.19 -3.19 14.04
N ILE A 53 5.14 -2.65 13.42
CA ILE A 53 5.13 -1.27 12.94
C ILE A 53 5.00 -0.32 14.14
N ARG A 54 5.89 0.67 14.22
CA ARG A 54 5.78 1.75 15.20
C ARG A 54 4.54 2.58 14.93
N ASN A 55 3.91 3.05 16.01
CA ASN A 55 2.73 3.93 15.94
C ASN A 55 1.64 3.43 14.98
N TYR A 56 1.49 2.09 14.91
CA TYR A 56 0.57 1.48 13.95
C TYR A 56 -0.85 2.01 14.14
N ALA A 57 -1.39 2.55 13.05
CA ALA A 57 -2.81 2.83 12.91
C ALA A 57 -3.43 1.90 11.84
N PRO A 58 -4.72 1.56 11.93
CA PRO A 58 -5.45 1.01 10.77
C PRO A 58 -5.39 1.96 9.57
N PRO A 59 -5.48 1.45 8.33
CA PRO A 59 -5.51 2.33 7.16
C PRO A 59 -6.72 3.25 7.22
N ALA A 60 -6.53 4.52 6.85
CA ALA A 60 -7.58 5.54 6.82
C ALA A 60 -8.65 5.22 5.76
N GLN A 61 -8.25 4.60 4.65
CA GLN A 61 -9.18 4.05 3.67
C GLN A 61 -8.64 2.81 2.97
N SER A 62 -9.55 2.11 2.28
CA SER A 62 -9.18 1.18 1.22
C SER A 62 -9.98 1.46 -0.03
N VAL A 63 -9.34 1.29 -1.19
CA VAL A 63 -9.95 1.49 -2.50
C VAL A 63 -9.83 0.24 -3.36
N GLN A 64 -10.55 0.25 -4.48
CA GLN A 64 -10.54 -0.76 -5.51
C GLN A 64 -10.32 -0.13 -6.88
N PRO A 65 -9.64 -0.81 -7.81
CA PRO A 65 -9.38 -0.30 -9.15
C PRO A 65 -10.65 0.08 -9.92
N TRP A 66 -11.76 -0.66 -9.71
CA TRP A 66 -13.03 -0.39 -10.41
C TRP A 66 -13.68 0.93 -10.01
N GLN A 67 -13.23 1.56 -8.92
CA GLN A 67 -13.63 2.91 -8.54
C GLN A 67 -12.91 3.99 -9.37
N PHE A 68 -11.91 3.61 -10.17
CA PHE A 68 -10.99 4.49 -10.89
C PHE A 68 -10.77 4.04 -12.35
N GLY A 69 -11.76 3.39 -12.97
CA GLY A 69 -11.73 3.03 -14.38
C GLY A 69 -11.11 1.67 -14.73
N HIS A 70 -10.73 0.86 -13.73
CA HIS A 70 -10.06 -0.44 -13.93
C HIS A 70 -10.94 -1.59 -13.43
N GLY A 71 -11.47 -2.47 -14.28
CA GLY A 71 -12.41 -3.54 -13.89
C GLY A 71 -11.86 -4.63 -12.93
N GLU A 72 -10.65 -4.47 -12.40
CA GLU A 72 -10.07 -5.36 -11.42
C GLU A 72 -10.58 -5.14 -9.99
N VAL A 73 -10.62 -6.23 -9.23
CA VAL A 73 -10.72 -6.22 -7.76
C VAL A 73 -9.35 -6.55 -7.19
N LYS A 74 -8.69 -5.53 -6.66
CA LYS A 74 -7.42 -5.62 -5.93
C LYS A 74 -7.43 -4.53 -4.87
N ARG A 75 -7.78 -4.90 -3.65
CA ARG A 75 -7.85 -3.94 -2.55
C ARG A 75 -6.47 -3.32 -2.33
N THR A 76 -6.43 -1.99 -2.35
CA THR A 76 -5.29 -1.16 -1.99
C THR A 76 -5.70 -0.33 -0.77
N CYS A 77 -4.85 -0.29 0.26
CA CYS A 77 -5.09 0.48 1.47
C CYS A 77 -4.18 1.71 1.49
N PHE A 78 -4.70 2.82 2.02
CA PHE A 78 -3.93 4.04 2.25
C PHE A 78 -3.90 4.39 3.74
N TRP A 79 -2.71 4.60 4.24
CA TRP A 79 -2.47 5.28 5.50
C TRP A 79 -2.24 6.75 5.18
N LEU A 80 -3.13 7.60 5.67
CA LEU A 80 -3.17 9.01 5.32
C LEU A 80 -2.89 9.84 6.57
N ASN A 81 -1.93 10.75 6.48
CA ASN A 81 -1.70 11.82 7.45
C ASN A 81 -1.88 13.15 6.75
N ASN A 82 -2.79 13.99 7.25
CA ASN A 82 -3.18 15.30 6.67
C ASN A 82 -3.44 15.27 5.14
N LEU A 83 -3.97 14.15 4.65
CA LEU A 83 -4.49 14.01 3.30
C LEU A 83 -5.98 13.63 3.37
N PRO A 84 -6.85 14.28 2.58
CA PRO A 84 -8.24 13.87 2.50
C PRO A 84 -8.33 12.48 1.84
N PRO A 85 -9.29 11.63 2.25
CA PRO A 85 -9.52 10.36 1.60
C PRO A 85 -9.71 10.51 0.08
N LEU A 86 -9.07 9.64 -0.70
CA LEU A 86 -9.15 9.65 -2.16
C LEU A 86 -10.57 9.31 -2.61
N GLN A 87 -11.15 10.16 -3.44
CA GLN A 87 -12.50 10.02 -3.98
C GLN A 87 -12.47 9.20 -5.27
N ALA A 88 -13.50 8.36 -5.46
CA ALA A 88 -13.66 7.60 -6.70
C ALA A 88 -13.93 8.54 -7.87
N THR A 89 -13.20 8.38 -8.97
CA THR A 89 -13.28 9.27 -10.15
C THR A 89 -13.99 8.64 -11.35
N ASN A 90 -14.01 7.31 -11.45
CA ASN A 90 -14.62 6.61 -12.57
C ASN A 90 -15.06 5.20 -12.14
N ILE A 91 -16.32 5.05 -11.76
CA ILE A 91 -16.86 3.77 -11.32
C ILE A 91 -17.27 2.96 -12.56
N VAL A 92 -16.60 1.83 -12.78
CA VAL A 92 -16.89 0.93 -13.90
C VAL A 92 -17.54 -0.38 -13.43
N ASP A 93 -18.38 -0.92 -14.31
CA ASP A 93 -18.92 -2.26 -14.18
C ASP A 93 -17.87 -3.33 -14.53
N GLY A 94 -18.15 -4.57 -14.14
CA GLY A 94 -17.20 -5.67 -14.27
C GLY A 94 -16.20 -5.69 -13.10
N ARG A 95 -16.19 -6.80 -12.36
CA ARG A 95 -15.36 -6.98 -11.16
C ARG A 95 -14.60 -8.29 -11.27
N THR A 96 -13.36 -8.21 -11.74
CA THR A 96 -12.53 -9.39 -11.96
C THR A 96 -11.38 -9.46 -10.97
N ALA A 97 -11.22 -10.58 -10.27
CA ALA A 97 -10.07 -10.82 -9.41
C ALA A 97 -8.82 -11.23 -10.22
N ARG A 98 -8.57 -10.58 -11.37
CA ARG A 98 -7.53 -10.94 -12.35
C ARG A 98 -6.15 -11.07 -11.69
N VAL A 99 -5.79 -10.10 -10.86
CA VAL A 99 -4.49 -10.06 -10.18
C VAL A 99 -4.33 -11.21 -9.17
N HIS A 100 -5.39 -11.59 -8.48
CA HIS A 100 -5.37 -12.72 -7.55
C HIS A 100 -5.30 -14.07 -8.30
N ARG A 101 -6.05 -14.20 -9.40
CA ARG A 101 -6.18 -15.41 -10.21
C ARG A 101 -5.05 -15.60 -11.24
N MET A 102 -4.10 -14.68 -11.33
CA MET A 102 -2.99 -14.75 -12.29
C MET A 102 -2.15 -16.02 -12.06
N PRO A 103 -1.94 -16.85 -13.11
CA PRO A 103 -1.20 -18.10 -13.01
C PRO A 103 0.28 -17.86 -12.66
N PRO A 104 0.98 -18.86 -12.08
CA PRO A 104 2.43 -18.79 -11.87
C PRO A 104 3.17 -18.55 -13.19
N GLY A 105 4.19 -17.70 -13.15
CA GLY A 105 5.00 -17.37 -14.32
C GLY A 105 6.14 -16.41 -13.97
N PRO A 106 7.17 -16.29 -14.82
CA PRO A 106 8.35 -15.47 -14.55
C PRO A 106 8.01 -13.98 -14.36
N ASP A 107 7.03 -13.46 -15.11
CA ASP A 107 6.61 -12.06 -15.03
C ASP A 107 5.55 -11.79 -13.98
N ARG A 108 5.00 -12.84 -13.34
CA ARG A 108 3.86 -12.70 -12.43
C ARG A 108 4.12 -11.71 -11.30
N TRP A 109 5.31 -11.71 -10.72
CA TRP A 109 5.63 -10.77 -9.63
C TRP A 109 5.56 -9.33 -10.12
N ARG A 110 6.11 -9.02 -11.30
CA ARG A 110 6.08 -7.70 -11.93
C ARG A 110 4.65 -7.28 -12.27
N GLU A 111 3.91 -8.16 -12.93
CA GLU A 111 2.53 -7.88 -13.35
C GLU A 111 1.58 -7.66 -12.17
N ARG A 112 1.78 -8.38 -11.07
CA ARG A 112 0.99 -8.18 -9.84
C ARG A 112 1.36 -6.90 -9.09
N SER A 113 2.58 -6.39 -9.30
CA SER A 113 3.05 -5.13 -8.72
C SER A 113 2.75 -3.90 -9.59
N ARG A 114 2.24 -4.07 -10.82
CA ARG A 114 1.77 -2.93 -11.62
C ARG A 114 0.68 -2.17 -10.86
N PHE A 115 0.86 -0.85 -10.80
CA PHE A 115 -0.08 0.07 -10.19
C PHE A 115 -1.15 0.50 -11.21
N PHE A 116 -2.31 0.94 -10.73
CA PHE A 116 -3.42 1.32 -11.59
C PHE A 116 -3.35 2.82 -11.88
N THR A 117 -3.23 3.17 -13.14
CA THR A 117 -3.05 4.57 -13.57
C THR A 117 -4.20 5.45 -13.12
N GLY A 118 -5.44 4.95 -13.15
CA GLY A 118 -6.61 5.75 -12.72
C GLY A 118 -6.60 6.09 -11.23
N ILE A 119 -5.97 5.26 -10.39
CA ILE A 119 -5.74 5.60 -8.97
C ILE A 119 -4.65 6.67 -8.88
N ALA A 120 -3.56 6.52 -9.65
CA ALA A 120 -2.47 7.51 -9.67
C ALA A 120 -2.93 8.89 -10.18
N ASP A 121 -3.75 8.92 -11.23
CA ASP A 121 -4.33 10.13 -11.80
C ASP A 121 -5.22 10.82 -10.75
N ALA A 122 -6.09 10.06 -10.08
CA ALA A 122 -6.91 10.61 -8.99
C ALA A 122 -6.07 11.16 -7.82
N MET A 123 -4.97 10.49 -7.45
CA MET A 123 -4.06 11.00 -6.41
C MET A 123 -3.42 12.32 -6.85
N ALA A 124 -2.94 12.39 -8.10
CA ALA A 124 -2.31 13.58 -8.65
C ALA A 124 -3.29 14.76 -8.71
N ASP A 125 -4.50 14.54 -9.23
CA ASP A 125 -5.52 15.58 -9.36
C ASP A 125 -6.02 16.05 -7.99
N GLN A 126 -6.40 15.12 -7.11
CA GLN A 126 -7.01 15.46 -5.82
C GLN A 126 -6.00 16.04 -4.83
N TRP A 127 -4.83 15.39 -4.67
CA TRP A 127 -3.85 15.82 -3.67
C TRP A 127 -2.88 16.87 -4.22
N GLY A 128 -2.61 16.88 -5.53
CA GLY A 128 -1.81 17.90 -6.18
C GLY A 128 -2.49 19.27 -6.23
N GLY A 129 -3.83 19.31 -6.16
CA GLY A 129 -4.60 20.56 -6.03
C GLY A 129 -4.63 21.14 -4.61
N LEU A 130 -4.06 20.48 -3.61
CA LEU A 130 -4.02 21.01 -2.25
C LEU A 130 -3.08 22.22 -2.16
N PRO A 131 -3.39 23.23 -1.31
CA PRO A 131 -2.47 24.33 -1.04
C PRO A 131 -1.09 23.80 -0.62
N ALA A 132 -0.03 24.57 -0.88
CA ALA A 132 1.30 24.23 -0.38
C ALA A 132 1.21 23.92 1.12
N ALA A 133 1.80 22.78 1.53
CA ALA A 133 1.88 22.48 2.95
C ALA A 133 2.79 23.52 3.60
N GLU A 134 2.41 24.03 4.77
CA GLU A 134 3.37 24.72 5.62
C GLU A 134 4.49 23.73 5.95
N PHE A 135 5.74 24.15 5.78
CA PHE A 135 6.88 23.34 6.22
C PHE A 135 6.75 23.19 7.74
N VAL A 136 6.43 21.99 8.19
CA VAL A 136 6.57 21.65 9.61
C VAL A 136 8.07 21.54 9.85
N GLU A 137 8.64 22.44 10.65
CA GLU A 137 10.02 22.27 11.12
C GLU A 137 10.14 20.86 11.70
N ALA A 138 11.16 20.11 11.28
CA ALA A 138 11.39 18.77 11.81
C ALA A 138 11.45 18.86 13.34
N ALA A 139 10.62 18.10 14.03
CA ALA A 139 10.64 18.04 15.48
C ALA A 139 12.07 17.67 15.93
N GLN A 140 12.65 18.51 16.79
CA GLN A 140 14.00 18.36 17.35
C GLN A 140 14.14 17.06 18.16
#